data_AF-A0A2V3JK63-F1
#
_entry.id   AF-A0A2V3JK63-F1
#
_cell.length_a   1.000
_cell.length_b   1.000
_cell.length_c   1.000
_cell.angle_alpha   90.00
_cell.angle_beta   90.00
_cell.angle_gamma   90.00
#
_symmetry.space_group_name_H-M   'P 1'
#
loop_
_entity.id
_entity.type
_entity.pdbx_description
1 polymer ?
#
loop_
_entity_poly.entity_id
_entity_poly.type
_entity_poly.pdbx_seq_one_letter_code
_entity_poly.pdbx_strand_id
1 'polypeptide(L)'
;MDQFAPGEAVYVTGTNLIASTSYKLWIQDEAVSDGDTLDADEDTSGAQESAATDASGTLPVTAIWAIDPEDAVTHTEYDIVADNQATGVVGTYNASSDLLDSTSTAGFVAPVPGKYVFTIADAAIALQIAAGSRPPDLRWDVSGDGSVTSLDALMILQVEWGAVDLL
;
A
#
# COMPACT_ATOMS: atom_id res chain seq x y z
N MET A 1 -0.39 7.76 6.40
CA MET A 1 -0.99 7.35 5.13
C MET A 1 -0.08 6.32 4.54
N ASP A 2 -0.56 5.09 4.49
CA ASP A 2 0.18 3.97 3.94
C ASP A 2 0.04 4.00 2.41
N GLN A 3 1.06 3.53 1.70
CA GLN A 3 1.08 3.53 0.24
C GLN A 3 1.48 2.13 -0.23
N PHE A 4 0.77 1.63 -1.23
CA PHE A 4 0.99 0.29 -1.76
C PHE A 4 1.19 0.33 -3.27
N ALA A 5 2.18 -0.39 -3.75
CA ALA A 5 2.54 -0.50 -5.15
C ALA A 5 1.93 -1.74 -5.81
N PRO A 6 1.89 -1.80 -7.17
CA PRO A 6 1.60 -3.03 -7.89
C PRO A 6 2.44 -4.20 -7.39
N GLY A 7 1.81 -5.35 -7.16
CA GLY A 7 2.44 -6.56 -6.62
C GLY A 7 2.55 -6.62 -5.09
N GLU A 8 2.19 -5.55 -4.37
CA GLU A 8 2.05 -5.57 -2.92
C GLU A 8 0.64 -6.01 -2.49
N ALA A 9 0.48 -6.28 -1.19
CA ALA A 9 -0.80 -6.66 -0.63
C ALA A 9 -1.16 -5.76 0.56
N VAL A 10 -2.42 -5.34 0.60
CA VAL A 10 -3.02 -4.57 1.68
C VAL A 10 -3.59 -5.53 2.71
N TYR A 11 -3.17 -5.36 3.96
CA TYR A 11 -3.68 -6.12 5.10
C TYR A 11 -4.32 -5.17 6.10
N VAL A 12 -5.46 -5.56 6.65
CA VAL A 12 -6.13 -4.83 7.72
C VAL A 12 -6.09 -5.61 9.03
N THR A 13 -5.98 -4.86 10.12
CA THR A 13 -6.18 -5.33 11.49
C THR A 13 -6.82 -4.21 12.30
N GLY A 14 -7.45 -4.55 13.41
CA GLY A 14 -8.14 -3.58 14.25
C GLY A 14 -8.36 -4.10 15.67
N THR A 15 -8.49 -3.17 16.61
CA THR A 15 -8.79 -3.49 18.02
C THR A 15 -9.92 -2.58 18.51
N ASN A 16 -10.51 -2.92 19.66
CA ASN A 16 -11.67 -2.22 20.23
C ASN A 16 -12.96 -2.32 19.39
N LEU A 17 -13.04 -3.32 18.51
CA LEU A 17 -14.28 -3.69 17.86
C LEU A 17 -15.19 -4.43 18.86
N ILE A 18 -16.46 -4.62 18.51
CA ILE A 18 -17.35 -5.47 19.33
C ILE A 18 -16.80 -6.90 19.28
N ALA A 19 -16.57 -7.49 20.46
CA ALA A 19 -16.02 -8.84 20.57
C ALA A 19 -16.92 -9.89 19.93
N SER A 20 -16.31 -10.95 19.37
CA SER A 20 -17.01 -12.09 18.77
C SER A 20 -18.06 -11.70 17.72
N THR A 21 -17.78 -10.64 16.95
CA THR A 21 -18.69 -10.06 15.96
C THR A 21 -18.11 -10.23 14.56
N SER A 22 -18.98 -10.58 13.61
CA SER A 22 -18.60 -10.68 12.19
C SER A 22 -18.70 -9.31 11.53
N TYR A 23 -17.66 -8.96 10.78
CA TYR A 23 -17.57 -7.76 9.98
C TYR A 23 -17.33 -8.12 8.52
N LYS A 24 -17.91 -7.33 7.63
CA LYS A 24 -17.54 -7.29 6.23
C LYS A 24 -16.59 -6.11 6.03
N LEU A 25 -15.47 -6.36 5.39
CA LEU A 25 -14.41 -5.37 5.17
C LEU A 25 -14.60 -4.80 3.78
N TRP A 26 -14.65 -3.47 3.69
CA TRP A 26 -14.86 -2.75 2.45
C TRP A 26 -13.72 -1.77 2.21
N ILE A 27 -13.31 -1.68 0.96
CA ILE A 27 -12.44 -0.62 0.44
C ILE A 27 -13.36 0.36 -0.28
N GLN A 28 -13.33 1.63 0.10
CA GLN A 28 -14.16 2.69 -0.49
C GLN A 28 -13.28 3.86 -0.90
N ASP A 29 -13.69 4.63 -1.91
CA ASP A 29 -12.99 5.86 -2.27
C ASP A 29 -13.15 6.90 -1.14
N GLU A 30 -12.07 7.61 -0.80
CA GLU A 30 -12.18 8.74 0.16
C GLU A 30 -13.07 9.85 -0.45
N ALA A 31 -14.03 10.42 0.28
CA ALA A 31 -14.33 10.27 1.70
C ALA A 31 -15.60 9.46 1.97
N VAL A 32 -15.60 8.64 3.03
CA VAL A 32 -16.82 7.94 3.51
C VAL A 32 -17.52 8.72 4.63
N SER A 33 -18.82 9.02 4.45
CA SER A 33 -19.66 9.74 5.43
C SER A 33 -20.78 8.87 6.01
N ASP A 34 -21.22 9.19 7.24
CA ASP A 34 -22.30 8.46 7.92
C ASP A 34 -23.59 8.44 7.07
N GLY A 35 -24.10 7.24 6.82
CA GLY A 35 -25.27 6.98 5.97
C GLY A 35 -24.95 6.70 4.50
N ASP A 36 -23.68 6.75 4.08
CA ASP A 36 -23.28 6.42 2.71
C ASP A 36 -23.47 4.92 2.44
N THR A 37 -23.93 4.61 1.23
CA THR A 37 -24.05 3.22 0.77
C THR A 37 -22.64 2.71 0.46
N LEU A 38 -22.32 1.51 0.94
CA LEU A 38 -21.05 0.88 0.64
C LEU A 38 -21.11 0.26 -0.75
N ASP A 39 -20.30 0.78 -1.68
CA ASP A 39 -20.32 0.40 -3.08
C ASP A 39 -19.23 -0.62 -3.40
N ALA A 40 -19.64 -1.76 -3.96
CA ALA A 40 -18.70 -2.80 -4.36
C ALA A 40 -17.92 -2.43 -5.63
N ASP A 41 -18.39 -1.44 -6.40
CA ASP A 41 -17.71 -0.99 -7.62
C ASP A 41 -16.51 -0.07 -7.32
N GLU A 42 -16.39 0.48 -6.11
CA GLU A 42 -15.21 1.23 -5.64
C GLU A 42 -14.08 0.28 -5.17
N ASP A 43 -14.43 -0.97 -4.88
CA ASP A 43 -13.49 -1.98 -4.42
C ASP A 43 -12.73 -2.62 -5.58
N THR A 44 -11.54 -2.07 -5.86
CA THR A 44 -10.66 -2.54 -6.94
C THR A 44 -10.08 -3.94 -6.68
N SER A 45 -10.17 -4.46 -5.44
CA SER A 45 -9.72 -5.82 -5.12
C SER A 45 -10.63 -6.89 -5.77
N GLY A 46 -11.86 -6.53 -6.13
CA GLY A 46 -12.84 -7.38 -6.77
C GLY A 46 -13.65 -8.28 -5.84
N ALA A 47 -13.39 -8.24 -4.52
CA ALA A 47 -14.21 -8.94 -3.54
C ALA A 47 -14.05 -8.34 -2.13
N GLN A 48 -15.13 -8.34 -1.36
CA GLN A 48 -15.06 -7.98 0.04
C GLN A 48 -14.77 -9.19 0.94
N GLU A 49 -13.91 -9.00 1.91
CA GLU A 49 -13.57 -10.01 2.90
C GLU A 49 -14.54 -10.01 4.08
N SER A 50 -14.63 -11.16 4.73
CA SER A 50 -15.34 -11.31 6.00
C SER A 50 -14.38 -11.79 7.07
N ALA A 51 -14.40 -11.11 8.21
CA ALA A 51 -13.59 -11.45 9.36
C ALA A 51 -14.39 -11.31 10.65
N ALA A 52 -14.15 -12.20 11.60
CA ALA A 52 -14.77 -12.15 12.91
C ALA A 52 -13.74 -11.73 13.95
N THR A 53 -14.13 -10.81 14.83
CA THR A 53 -13.30 -10.40 15.96
C THR A 53 -13.22 -11.50 17.01
N ASP A 54 -12.11 -11.55 17.72
CA ASP A 54 -11.96 -12.48 18.84
C ASP A 54 -12.75 -12.03 20.09
N ALA A 55 -12.59 -12.76 21.20
CA ALA A 55 -13.24 -12.44 22.48
C ALA A 55 -12.80 -11.10 23.09
N SER A 56 -11.73 -10.48 22.58
CA SER A 56 -11.23 -9.17 22.99
C SER A 56 -11.66 -8.02 22.07
N GLY A 57 -12.37 -8.32 20.97
CA GLY A 57 -12.68 -7.30 19.97
C GLY A 57 -11.52 -6.99 19.04
N THR A 58 -10.60 -7.94 18.86
CA THR A 58 -9.48 -7.81 17.92
C THR A 58 -9.85 -8.50 16.60
N LEU A 59 -9.73 -7.77 15.50
CA LEU A 59 -9.84 -8.30 14.15
C LEU A 59 -8.54 -9.04 13.80
N PRO A 60 -8.58 -10.28 13.27
CA PRO A 60 -7.38 -10.94 12.77
C PRO A 60 -6.79 -10.14 11.59
N VAL A 61 -5.47 -10.24 11.42
CA VAL A 61 -4.81 -9.71 10.23
C VAL A 61 -5.40 -10.38 9.00
N THR A 62 -6.04 -9.60 8.14
CA THR A 62 -6.80 -10.08 6.98
C THR A 62 -6.28 -9.38 5.73
N ALA A 63 -5.87 -10.14 4.71
CA ALA A 63 -5.53 -9.58 3.41
C ALA A 63 -6.82 -9.14 2.71
N ILE A 64 -6.91 -7.86 2.34
CA ILE A 64 -8.10 -7.29 1.70
C ILE A 64 -7.87 -6.92 0.24
N TRP A 65 -6.61 -6.84 -0.19
CA TRP A 65 -6.29 -6.60 -1.59
C TRP A 65 -4.90 -7.15 -1.90
N ALA A 66 -4.81 -8.00 -2.93
CA ALA A 66 -3.55 -8.31 -3.59
C ALA A 66 -3.51 -7.52 -4.90
N ILE A 67 -2.68 -6.48 -4.97
CA ILE A 67 -2.61 -5.60 -6.13
C ILE A 67 -1.88 -6.34 -7.25
N ASP A 68 -2.46 -6.38 -8.45
CA ASP A 68 -1.83 -7.07 -9.57
C ASP A 68 -0.50 -6.36 -9.90
N PRO A 69 0.62 -7.09 -10.10
CA PRO A 69 1.88 -6.48 -10.53
C PRO A 69 1.77 -5.62 -11.80
N GLU A 70 0.76 -5.88 -12.63
CA GLU A 70 0.49 -5.15 -13.87
C GLU A 70 -0.53 -4.02 -13.72
N ASP A 71 -1.06 -3.79 -12.50
CA ASP A 71 -2.01 -2.71 -12.26
C ASP A 71 -1.38 -1.35 -12.53
N ALA A 72 -2.17 -0.47 -13.16
CA ALA A 72 -1.75 0.89 -13.43
C ALA A 72 -1.64 1.69 -12.13
N VAL A 73 -0.65 2.56 -12.04
CA VAL A 73 -0.52 3.54 -10.96
C VAL A 73 -1.65 4.57 -11.09
N THR A 74 -2.54 4.63 -10.10
CA THR A 74 -3.67 5.59 -10.06
C THR A 74 -3.53 6.63 -8.96
N HIS A 75 -2.77 6.36 -7.89
CA HIS A 75 -2.78 7.16 -6.66
C HIS A 75 -4.19 7.35 -6.09
N THR A 76 -5.07 6.36 -6.20
CA THR A 76 -6.40 6.44 -5.62
C THR A 76 -6.29 6.40 -4.09
N GLU A 77 -7.02 7.30 -3.43
CA GLU A 77 -7.11 7.42 -1.98
C GLU A 77 -8.31 6.60 -1.50
N TYR A 78 -8.07 5.66 -0.57
CA TYR A 78 -9.09 4.74 -0.08
C TYR A 78 -9.23 4.78 1.43
N ASP A 79 -10.47 4.58 1.87
CA ASP A 79 -10.88 4.28 3.23
C ASP A 79 -11.17 2.79 3.41
N ILE A 80 -11.05 2.32 4.65
CA ILE A 80 -11.41 0.96 5.05
C ILE A 80 -12.58 1.00 6.01
N VAL A 81 -13.69 0.38 5.62
CA VAL A 81 -14.89 0.25 6.46
C VAL A 81 -15.02 -1.19 6.97
N ALA A 82 -15.12 -1.35 8.29
CA ALA A 82 -15.55 -2.58 8.92
C ALA A 82 -17.06 -2.50 9.21
N ASP A 83 -17.86 -3.01 8.28
CA ASP A 83 -19.33 -3.04 8.30
C ASP A 83 -19.82 -4.18 9.21
N ASN A 84 -20.51 -3.80 10.28
CA ASN A 84 -20.95 -4.73 11.31
C ASN A 84 -22.13 -5.59 10.84
N GLN A 85 -21.93 -6.89 10.75
CA GLN A 85 -22.96 -7.80 10.23
C GLN A 85 -24.04 -8.16 11.26
N ALA A 86 -23.92 -7.71 12.52
CA ALA A 86 -24.87 -7.99 13.60
C ALA A 86 -25.76 -6.79 13.97
N THR A 87 -25.29 -5.56 13.75
CA THR A 87 -25.99 -4.32 14.14
C THR A 87 -25.79 -3.23 13.10
N GLY A 88 -26.75 -2.32 12.95
CA GLY A 88 -26.70 -1.28 11.92
C GLY A 88 -27.48 -1.69 10.68
N VAL A 89 -27.14 -1.08 9.53
CA VAL A 89 -27.71 -1.41 8.22
C VAL A 89 -26.58 -1.93 7.36
N VAL A 90 -26.54 -3.26 7.17
CA VAL A 90 -25.51 -3.92 6.35
C VAL A 90 -25.44 -3.31 4.95
N GLY A 91 -24.22 -3.00 4.50
CA GLY A 91 -23.97 -2.32 3.22
C GLY A 91 -24.21 -0.81 3.24
N THR A 92 -24.30 -0.19 4.42
CA THR A 92 -24.37 1.27 4.58
C THR A 92 -23.51 1.65 5.77
N TYR A 93 -22.56 2.56 5.59
CA TYR A 93 -21.70 2.99 6.68
C TYR A 93 -22.52 3.69 7.76
N ASN A 94 -22.40 3.21 9.00
CA ASN A 94 -23.02 3.77 10.17
C ASN A 94 -21.98 3.97 11.27
N ALA A 95 -21.62 5.23 11.54
CA ALA A 95 -20.58 5.61 12.49
C ALA A 95 -20.85 5.16 13.94
N SER A 96 -22.08 4.72 14.26
CA SER A 96 -22.44 4.21 15.58
C SER A 96 -22.28 2.69 15.75
N SER A 97 -22.25 1.92 14.65
CA SER A 97 -22.16 0.45 14.68
C SER A 97 -20.94 -0.11 13.94
N ASP A 98 -20.46 0.64 12.96
CA ASP A 98 -19.35 0.27 12.07
C ASP A 98 -18.09 1.02 12.49
N LEU A 99 -16.97 0.66 11.86
CA LEU A 99 -15.74 1.43 11.99
C LEU A 99 -15.23 1.86 10.63
N LEU A 100 -14.68 3.06 10.63
CA LEU A 100 -13.90 3.63 9.55
C LEU A 100 -12.48 3.81 10.10
N ASP A 101 -11.47 3.55 9.29
CA ASP A 101 -10.08 3.71 9.72
C ASP A 101 -9.77 5.18 10.09
N SER A 102 -10.31 6.14 9.34
CA SER A 102 -10.17 7.58 9.60
C SER A 102 -11.33 8.37 9.01
N THR A 103 -11.75 9.46 9.68
CA THR A 103 -12.87 10.33 9.21
C THR A 103 -12.39 11.60 8.51
N SER A 104 -11.09 11.75 8.29
CA SER A 104 -10.49 13.01 7.85
C SER A 104 -9.35 12.88 6.85
N THR A 105 -8.91 11.65 6.61
CA THR A 105 -7.75 11.34 5.76
C THR A 105 -7.88 9.91 5.31
N ALA A 106 -7.55 9.65 4.05
CA ALA A 106 -7.53 8.31 3.52
C ALA A 106 -6.66 7.37 4.37
N GLY A 107 -7.13 6.14 4.55
CA GLY A 107 -6.37 5.08 5.19
C GLY A 107 -5.12 4.75 4.40
N PHE A 108 -5.24 4.60 3.09
CA PHE A 108 -4.14 4.27 2.22
C PHE A 108 -4.29 4.79 0.79
N VAL A 109 -3.19 4.76 0.04
CA VAL A 109 -3.14 5.13 -1.39
C VAL A 109 -2.58 3.99 -2.20
N ALA A 110 -3.29 3.62 -3.26
CA ALA A 110 -2.88 2.53 -4.14
C ALA A 110 -3.52 2.61 -5.54
N PRO A 111 -2.87 2.00 -6.55
CA PRO A 111 -1.47 1.68 -6.58
C PRO A 111 -0.62 2.96 -6.73
N VAL A 112 0.49 3.05 -5.99
CA VAL A 112 1.54 4.08 -6.19
C VAL A 112 2.71 3.49 -6.99
N PRO A 113 3.61 4.30 -7.58
CA PRO A 113 4.82 3.77 -8.20
C PRO A 113 5.60 2.89 -7.21
N GLY A 114 5.93 1.67 -7.63
CA GLY A 114 6.79 0.79 -6.85
C GLY A 114 8.14 1.42 -6.55
N LYS A 115 8.76 1.00 -5.45
CA LYS A 115 10.16 1.33 -5.19
C LYS A 115 11.00 0.89 -6.39
N TYR A 116 11.87 1.77 -6.86
CA TYR A 116 12.76 1.43 -7.97
C TYR A 116 13.71 0.32 -7.52
N VAL A 117 13.55 -0.87 -8.12
CA VAL A 117 14.44 -2.01 -7.86
C VAL A 117 15.64 -1.87 -8.79
N PHE A 118 16.78 -1.51 -8.21
CA PHE A 118 18.02 -1.50 -8.96
C PHE A 118 18.44 -2.92 -9.34
N THR A 119 19.01 -3.05 -10.52
CA THR A 119 19.51 -4.30 -11.11
C THR A 119 20.99 -4.22 -11.44
N ILE A 120 21.61 -5.35 -11.79
CA ILE A 120 22.97 -5.37 -12.33
C ILE A 120 23.09 -4.52 -13.60
N ALA A 121 22.02 -4.40 -14.40
CA ALA A 121 22.01 -3.54 -15.58
C ALA A 121 22.20 -2.07 -15.18
N ASP A 122 21.61 -1.64 -14.07
CA ASP A 122 21.73 -0.28 -13.54
C ASP A 122 23.14 -0.01 -13.01
N ALA A 123 23.75 -0.96 -12.30
CA ALA A 123 25.16 -0.88 -11.93
C ALA A 123 26.08 -0.74 -13.15
N ALA A 124 25.78 -1.47 -14.23
CA ALA A 124 26.55 -1.38 -15.47
C ALA A 124 26.37 -0.01 -16.16
N ILE A 125 25.20 0.62 -16.05
CA ILE A 125 24.95 1.98 -16.54
C ILE A 125 25.75 3.00 -15.72
N ALA A 126 25.68 2.94 -14.39
CA ALA A 126 26.44 3.80 -13.49
C ALA A 126 27.96 3.69 -13.75
N LEU A 127 28.46 2.46 -13.94
CA LEU A 127 29.87 2.23 -14.27
C LEU A 127 30.26 2.81 -15.65
N GLN A 128 29.38 2.73 -16.65
CA GLN A 128 29.62 3.34 -17.97
C GLN A 128 29.68 4.86 -17.89
N ILE A 129 28.86 5.50 -17.05
CA ILE A 129 28.91 6.95 -16.79
C ILE A 129 30.22 7.30 -16.08
N ALA A 130 30.58 6.56 -15.02
CA ALA A 130 31.83 6.76 -14.28
C ALA A 130 33.08 6.63 -15.18
N ALA A 131 33.05 5.73 -16.17
CA ALA A 131 34.11 5.56 -17.15
C ALA A 131 34.11 6.62 -18.28
N GLY A 132 33.17 7.57 -18.27
CA GLY A 132 33.01 8.57 -19.33
C GLY A 132 32.51 7.98 -20.67
N SER A 133 32.00 6.75 -20.66
CA SER A 133 31.43 6.08 -21.83
C SER A 133 29.98 6.47 -22.10
N ARG A 134 29.34 7.17 -21.15
CA ARG A 134 28.00 7.76 -21.26
C ARG A 134 27.97 9.19 -20.71
N PRO A 135 27.03 10.04 -21.16
CA PRO A 135 26.81 11.35 -20.57
C PRO A 135 26.44 11.25 -19.07
N PRO A 136 26.80 12.26 -18.24
CA PRO A 136 26.38 12.32 -16.84
C PRO A 136 24.85 12.31 -16.68
N ASP A 137 24.36 11.51 -15.73
CA ASP A 137 22.95 11.43 -15.35
C ASP A 137 22.87 11.18 -13.84
N LEU A 138 22.46 12.21 -13.09
CA LEU A 138 22.39 12.19 -11.62
C LEU A 138 21.37 11.21 -11.06
N ARG A 139 20.52 10.60 -11.89
CA ARG A 139 19.68 9.47 -11.47
C ARG A 139 20.51 8.29 -10.93
N TRP A 140 21.76 8.17 -11.39
CA TRP A 140 22.66 7.10 -10.98
C TRP A 140 23.66 7.53 -9.91
N ASP A 141 23.52 8.74 -9.35
CA ASP A 141 24.28 9.20 -8.18
C ASP A 141 23.53 8.76 -6.91
N VAL A 142 23.66 7.46 -6.59
CA VAL A 142 22.98 6.86 -5.43
C VAL A 142 23.70 7.19 -4.12
N SER A 143 24.95 7.66 -4.18
CA SER A 143 25.70 8.15 -3.03
C SER A 143 25.29 9.56 -2.62
N GLY A 144 24.74 10.35 -3.54
CA GLY A 144 24.28 11.72 -3.34
C GLY A 144 25.43 12.74 -3.25
N ASP A 145 26.59 12.43 -3.82
CA ASP A 145 27.79 13.29 -3.75
C ASP A 145 27.89 14.31 -4.90
N GLY A 146 26.94 14.27 -5.83
CA GLY A 146 26.86 15.12 -7.01
C GLY A 146 27.59 14.57 -8.23
N SER A 147 28.13 13.35 -8.18
CA SER A 147 28.88 12.71 -9.27
C SER A 147 28.59 11.20 -9.36
N VAL A 148 28.35 10.70 -10.57
CA VAL A 148 28.25 9.24 -10.78
C VAL A 148 29.64 8.64 -10.91
N THR A 149 30.03 7.83 -9.94
CA THR A 149 31.34 7.15 -9.86
C THR A 149 31.18 5.63 -9.76
N SER A 150 32.31 4.92 -9.68
CA SER A 150 32.31 3.48 -9.40
C SER A 150 31.73 3.14 -8.02
N LEU A 151 31.68 4.11 -7.10
CA LEU A 151 31.05 3.92 -5.78
C LEU A 151 29.55 3.71 -5.94
N ASP A 152 28.89 4.50 -6.77
CA ASP A 152 27.45 4.38 -7.05
C ASP A 152 27.10 3.02 -7.68
N ALA A 153 27.91 2.58 -8.64
CA ALA A 153 27.76 1.26 -9.24
C ALA A 153 27.92 0.13 -8.20
N LEU A 154 28.85 0.28 -7.25
CA LEU A 154 29.05 -0.68 -6.16
C LEU A 154 27.87 -0.67 -5.16
N MET A 155 27.36 0.51 -4.81
CA MET A 155 26.19 0.65 -3.95
C MET A 155 24.96 -0.02 -4.58
N ILE A 156 24.74 0.16 -5.88
CA ILE A 156 23.67 -0.52 -6.62
C ILE A 156 23.82 -2.05 -6.55
N LEU A 157 25.04 -2.59 -6.75
CA LEU A 157 25.29 -4.04 -6.64
C LEU A 157 25.04 -4.57 -5.22
N GLN A 158 25.34 -3.78 -4.19
CA GLN A 158 25.14 -4.18 -2.80
C GLN A 158 23.66 -4.21 -2.42
N VAL A 159 22.85 -3.35 -3.01
CA VAL A 159 21.39 -3.30 -2.78
C VAL A 159 20.69 -4.50 -3.36
N GLU A 160 21.09 -4.95 -4.56
CA GLU A 160 20.55 -6.16 -5.18
C GLU A 160 20.77 -7.41 -4.28
N TRP A 161 21.82 -7.42 -3.47
CA TRP A 161 22.16 -8.55 -2.59
C TRP A 161 21.61 -8.40 -1.17
N GLY A 162 20.80 -7.37 -0.92
CA GLY A 162 20.25 -7.06 0.41
C GLY A 162 21.32 -6.67 1.43
N ALA A 163 22.50 -6.24 0.98
CA ALA A 163 23.60 -5.85 1.85
C ALA A 163 23.48 -4.40 2.34
N VAL A 164 22.74 -3.56 1.62
CA VAL A 164 22.50 -2.14 1.94
C VAL A 164 21.09 -1.76 1.47
N ASP A 165 20.38 -0.97 2.26
CA ASP A 165 19.09 -0.37 1.87
C ASP A 165 19.35 1.08 1.44
N LEU A 166 18.94 1.45 0.21
CA LEU A 166 19.02 2.84 -0.25
C LEU A 166 17.71 3.53 0.15
N LEU A 167 17.83 4.53 1.03
CA LEU A 167 16.72 5.31 1.59
C LEU A 167 16.08 6.24 0.57
#